data_AF-A0A7W0G129-F1
#
_entry.id   AF-A0A7W0G129-F1
#
_cell.length_a   1.000
_cell.length_b   1.000
_cell.length_c   1.000
_cell.angle_alpha   90.00
_cell.angle_beta   90.00
_cell.angle_gamma   90.00
#
_symmetry.space_group_name_H-M   'P 1'
#
loop_
_entity.id
_entity.type
_entity.pdbx_description
1 polymer ?
#
loop_
_entity_poly.entity_id
_entity_poly.type
_entity_poly.pdbx_seq_one_letter_code
_entity_poly.pdbx_strand_id
1 'polypeptide(L)'
;MRGSYSVLIIDMFPHDPEEDYVIDGFPSVELANEFARRWVRDSVEELRAGDGTREEMRRRWHTFGEDASVLGGEPHYAGSHELDFFIDHPATPAERDWQEIKRLAGIV
;
A
#
# COMPACT_ATOMS: atom_id res chain seq x y z
N MET A 1 -6.72 -19.77 -14.98
CA MET A 1 -5.83 -18.62 -15.22
C MET A 1 -5.40 -18.11 -13.86
N ARG A 2 -4.10 -18.05 -13.56
CA ARG A 2 -3.61 -17.25 -12.42
C ARG A 2 -3.82 -15.77 -12.79
N GLY A 3 -4.22 -14.92 -11.84
CA GLY A 3 -4.60 -13.53 -12.10
C GLY A 3 -3.53 -12.73 -12.86
N SER A 4 -3.95 -11.70 -13.60
CA SER A 4 -3.11 -10.95 -14.53
C SER A 4 -2.37 -9.76 -13.92
N TYR A 5 -2.67 -9.41 -12.67
CA TYR A 5 -2.08 -8.25 -11.99
C TYR A 5 -1.30 -8.68 -10.76
N SER A 6 -0.28 -7.89 -10.45
CA SER A 6 0.55 -8.07 -9.26
C SER A 6 0.77 -6.74 -8.57
N VAL A 7 1.10 -6.77 -7.28
CA VAL A 7 1.46 -5.59 -6.50
C VAL A 7 2.87 -5.77 -5.98
N LEU A 8 3.75 -4.82 -6.29
CA LEU A 8 5.09 -4.71 -5.74
C LEU A 8 4.99 -3.95 -4.41
N ILE A 9 5.42 -4.57 -3.32
CA ILE A 9 5.60 -3.93 -2.02
C ILE A 9 7.04 -3.46 -1.93
N ILE A 10 7.21 -2.18 -1.58
CA ILE A 10 8.51 -1.50 -1.51
C ILE A 10 8.74 -1.06 -0.07
N ASP A 11 9.72 -1.66 0.61
CA ASP A 11 10.15 -1.19 1.92
C ASP A 11 11.10 -0.01 1.76
N MET A 12 10.82 1.08 2.47
CA MET A 12 11.61 2.31 2.43
C MET A 12 12.79 2.28 3.44
N PHE A 13 12.88 1.30 4.34
CA PHE A 13 13.83 1.31 5.46
C PHE A 13 14.79 0.10 5.56
N PRO A 14 16.10 0.35 5.62
CA PRO A 14 16.88 1.05 4.60
C PRO A 14 16.64 0.37 3.24
N HIS A 15 16.04 1.07 2.28
CA HIS A 15 15.63 0.49 0.98
C HIS A 15 16.72 -0.42 0.38
N ASP A 16 16.46 -1.73 0.46
CA ASP A 16 17.21 -2.79 -0.19
C ASP A 16 16.24 -3.47 -1.17
N PRO A 17 16.45 -3.33 -2.50
CA PRO A 17 15.54 -3.91 -3.48
C PRO A 17 15.51 -5.46 -3.44
N GLU A 18 16.41 -6.11 -2.70
CA GLU A 18 16.31 -7.55 -2.42
C GLU A 18 15.22 -7.90 -1.39
N GLU A 19 14.76 -6.93 -0.60
CA GLU A 19 13.69 -7.09 0.39
C GLU A 19 12.29 -6.76 -0.17
N ASP A 20 12.22 -6.08 -1.32
CA ASP A 20 10.97 -5.86 -2.05
C ASP A 20 10.34 -7.20 -2.46
N TYR A 21 9.02 -7.32 -2.31
CA TYR A 21 8.31 -8.55 -2.67
C TYR A 21 7.05 -8.29 -3.47
N VAL A 22 6.73 -9.26 -4.33
CA VAL A 22 5.60 -9.20 -5.25
C VAL A 22 4.49 -10.12 -4.76
N ILE A 23 3.30 -9.55 -4.62
CA ILE A 23 2.06 -10.30 -4.40
C ILE A 23 1.37 -10.44 -5.75
N ASP A 24 1.30 -11.67 -6.25
CA ASP A 24 0.74 -11.98 -7.58
C ASP A 24 -0.67 -12.58 -7.50
N GLY A 25 -1.30 -12.71 -8.67
CA GLY A 25 -2.53 -13.47 -8.81
C GLY A 25 -3.81 -12.68 -8.62
N PHE A 26 -3.76 -11.34 -8.58
CA PHE A 26 -4.97 -10.52 -8.54
C PHE A 26 -5.78 -10.69 -9.83
N PRO A 27 -7.08 -11.02 -9.73
CA PRO A 27 -7.91 -11.34 -10.90
C PRO A 27 -8.41 -10.08 -11.64
N SER A 28 -8.28 -8.90 -11.03
CA SER A 28 -8.68 -7.62 -11.63
C SER A 28 -7.78 -6.48 -11.13
N VAL A 29 -7.69 -5.41 -11.93
CA VAL A 29 -6.92 -4.20 -11.59
C VAL A 29 -7.56 -3.47 -10.40
N GLU A 30 -8.88 -3.52 -10.27
CA GLU A 30 -9.61 -2.90 -9.16
C GLU A 30 -9.24 -3.54 -7.82
N LEU A 31 -9.10 -4.87 -7.78
CA LEU A 31 -8.67 -5.57 -6.58
C LEU A 31 -7.19 -5.33 -6.27
N ALA A 32 -6.33 -5.24 -7.29
CA ALA A 32 -4.91 -4.90 -7.10
C ALA A 32 -4.76 -3.46 -6.57
N ASN A 33 -5.49 -2.50 -7.14
CA ASN A 33 -5.49 -1.10 -6.72
C ASN A 33 -6.02 -0.94 -5.30
N GLU A 34 -7.17 -1.55 -4.98
CA GLU A 34 -7.74 -1.47 -3.63
C GLU A 34 -6.84 -2.17 -2.60
N PHE A 35 -6.19 -3.27 -2.96
CA PHE A 35 -5.19 -3.91 -2.12
C PHE A 35 -4.02 -2.96 -1.81
N ALA A 36 -3.40 -2.41 -2.86
CA ALA A 36 -2.28 -1.48 -2.72
C ALA A 36 -2.67 -0.23 -1.93
N ARG A 37 -3.88 0.28 -2.15
CA ARG A 37 -4.44 1.41 -1.39
C ARG A 37 -4.53 1.09 0.10
N ARG A 38 -5.11 -0.04 0.47
CA ARG A 38 -5.25 -0.43 1.88
C ARG A 38 -3.92 -0.75 2.54
N TRP A 39 -2.97 -1.33 1.80
CA TRP A 39 -1.60 -1.55 2.25
C TRP A 39 -0.95 -0.26 2.72
N VAL A 40 -0.94 0.76 1.84
CA VAL A 40 -0.30 2.04 2.17
C VAL A 40 -1.06 2.77 3.27
N ARG A 41 -2.40 2.67 3.33
CA ARG A 41 -3.16 3.22 4.47
C ARG A 41 -2.79 2.54 5.78
N ASP A 42 -2.61 1.22 5.80
CA ASP A 42 -2.18 0.50 6.99
C ASP A 42 -0.78 0.96 7.44
N SER A 43 0.17 1.00 6.50
CA SER A 43 1.54 1.51 6.73
C SER A 43 1.56 2.95 7.27
N VAL A 44 0.76 3.85 6.70
CA VAL A 44 0.61 5.22 7.21
C VAL A 44 0.10 5.21 8.65
N GLU A 45 -0.93 4.43 8.95
CA GLU A 45 -1.50 4.43 10.30
C GLU A 45 -0.64 3.71 11.35
N GLU A 46 0.21 2.73 10.98
CA GLU A 46 1.21 2.14 11.87
C GLU A 46 2.27 3.17 12.32
N LEU A 47 2.61 4.10 11.42
CA LEU A 47 3.57 5.17 11.69
C LEU A 47 2.94 6.41 12.34
N ARG A 48 1.62 6.42 12.53
CA ARG A 48 0.90 7.54 13.11
C ARG A 48 1.11 7.59 14.63
N ALA A 49 2.24 8.14 15.04
CA ALA A 49 2.46 8.55 16.42
C ALA A 49 1.60 9.79 16.73
N GLY A 50 1.01 9.84 17.93
CA GLY A 50 0.32 11.04 18.42
C GLY A 50 1.26 12.26 18.43
N ASP A 51 0.68 13.46 18.30
CA ASP A 51 1.28 14.80 18.37
C ASP A 51 2.26 15.29 17.27
N GLY A 52 2.51 14.51 16.21
CA GLY A 52 3.32 14.92 15.06
C GLY A 52 2.61 15.84 14.04
N THR A 53 3.38 16.71 13.37
CA THR A 53 2.90 17.52 12.24
C THR A 53 2.75 16.70 10.95
N ARG A 54 2.00 17.22 9.97
CA ARG A 54 1.84 16.63 8.62
C ARG A 54 3.18 16.34 7.93
N GLU A 55 4.14 17.26 8.04
CA GLU A 55 5.47 17.10 7.43
C GLU A 55 6.30 16.03 8.12
N GLU A 56 6.22 15.94 9.45
CA GLU A 56 6.87 14.87 10.20
C GLU A 56 6.27 13.51 9.88
N MET A 57 4.96 13.45 9.70
CA MET A 57 4.26 12.24 9.27
C MET A 57 4.75 11.78 7.89
N ARG A 58 4.78 12.70 6.91
CA ARG A 58 5.32 12.42 5.57
C ARG A 58 6.76 11.93 5.62
N ARG A 59 7.63 12.63 6.37
CA ARG A 59 9.05 12.27 6.51
C ARG A 59 9.20 10.88 7.11
N ARG A 60 8.42 10.58 8.15
CA ARG A 60 8.44 9.27 8.81
C ARG A 60 8.02 8.17 7.85
N TRP A 61 6.95 8.36 7.08
CA TRP A 61 6.53 7.38 6.09
C TRP A 61 7.56 7.17 4.98
N HIS A 62 8.20 8.22 4.44
CA HIS A 62 9.31 8.03 3.49
C HIS A 62 10.56 7.38 4.10
N THR A 63 10.67 7.32 5.43
CA THR A 63 11.83 6.72 6.10
C THR A 63 11.55 5.29 6.54
N PHE A 64 10.32 4.96 6.94
CA PHE A 64 9.96 3.72 7.64
C PHE A 64 8.70 3.05 7.10
N GLY A 65 8.07 3.62 6.08
CA GLY A 65 6.83 3.11 5.52
C GLY A 65 7.07 2.13 4.39
N GLU A 66 5.97 1.56 3.90
CA GLU A 66 5.93 0.67 2.76
C GLU A 66 5.02 1.27 1.70
N ASP A 67 5.49 1.34 0.45
CA ASP A 67 4.64 1.65 -0.70
C ASP A 67 4.14 0.37 -1.37
N ALA A 68 3.04 0.49 -2.11
CA ALA A 68 2.47 -0.60 -2.89
C ALA A 68 2.16 -0.11 -4.31
N SER A 69 2.85 -0.67 -5.29
CA SER A 69 2.75 -0.30 -6.71
C SER A 69 2.16 -1.43 -7.55
N VAL A 70 1.08 -1.14 -8.28
CA VAL A 70 0.38 -2.11 -9.12
C VAL A 70 1.10 -2.27 -10.46
N LEU A 71 1.46 -3.51 -10.78
CA LEU A 71 2.11 -3.90 -12.03
C LEU A 71 1.07 -4.32 -13.06
N GLY A 72 1.20 -3.80 -14.29
CA GLY A 72 0.34 -4.14 -15.42
C GLY A 72 -1.03 -3.44 -15.45
N GLY A 73 -1.29 -2.51 -14.53
CA GLY A 73 -2.48 -1.66 -14.53
C GLY A 73 -2.27 -0.38 -15.35
N GLU A 74 -3.28 0.02 -16.13
CA GLU A 74 -3.30 1.28 -16.87
C GLU A 74 -4.59 2.07 -16.55
N PRO A 75 -4.50 3.32 -16.05
CA PRO A 75 -3.26 4.01 -15.66
C PRO A 75 -2.55 3.32 -14.49
N HIS A 76 -1.23 3.50 -14.41
CA HIS A 76 -0.43 3.02 -13.29
C HIS A 76 -0.93 3.58 -11.95
N TYR A 77 -0.95 2.73 -10.92
CA TYR A 77 -1.32 3.08 -9.55
C TYR A 77 -0.20 2.69 -8.58
N ALA A 78 0.16 3.63 -7.70
CA ALA A 78 0.96 3.38 -6.51
C ALA A 78 0.31 4.10 -5.32
N GLY A 79 0.32 3.50 -4.13
CA GLY A 79 -0.32 4.10 -2.96
C GLY A 79 0.31 5.44 -2.55
N SER A 80 1.61 5.65 -2.82
CA SER A 80 2.27 6.95 -2.67
C SER A 80 1.63 8.10 -3.45
N HIS A 81 0.88 7.82 -4.53
CA HIS A 81 0.11 8.84 -5.26
C HIS A 81 -0.97 9.50 -4.38
N GLU A 82 -1.45 8.82 -3.34
CA GLU A 82 -2.48 9.30 -2.41
C GLU A 82 -1.93 9.63 -1.01
N LEU A 83 -0.60 9.62 -0.81
CA LEU A 83 0.01 9.78 0.52
C LEU A 83 -0.48 11.02 1.28
N ASP A 84 -0.57 12.15 0.60
CA ASP A 84 -1.09 13.41 1.15
C ASP A 84 -2.50 13.25 1.71
N PHE A 85 -3.37 12.60 0.95
CA PHE A 85 -4.74 12.33 1.36
C PHE A 85 -4.76 11.38 2.57
N PHE A 86 -3.93 10.33 2.60
CA PHE A 86 -3.89 9.42 3.75
C PHE A 86 -3.41 10.09 5.03
N ILE A 87 -2.43 11.00 4.94
CA ILE A 87 -1.96 11.75 6.10
C ILE A 87 -3.08 12.63 6.67
N ASP A 88 -3.81 13.31 5.79
CA ASP A 88 -4.88 14.24 6.15
C ASP A 88 -6.19 13.54 6.57
N HIS A 89 -6.37 12.27 6.20
CA HIS A 89 -7.58 11.48 6.44
C HIS A 89 -7.27 10.13 7.12
N PRO A 90 -7.20 10.10 8.48
CA PRO A 90 -6.94 8.87 9.23
C PRO A 90 -7.85 7.72 8.81
N ALA A 91 -7.26 6.55 8.58
CA ALA A 91 -7.99 5.38 8.11
C ALA A 91 -8.71 4.65 9.26
N THR A 92 -9.94 4.22 9.01
CA THR A 92 -10.65 3.25 9.86
C THR A 92 -10.01 1.85 9.71
N PRO A 93 -10.26 0.91 10.64
CA PRO A 93 -9.83 -0.49 10.48
C PRO A 93 -10.31 -1.10 9.14
N ALA A 94 -11.54 -0.76 8.75
CA ALA A 94 -12.14 -1.00 7.43
C ALA A 94 -11.20 -0.74 6.24
N GLU A 95 -10.63 0.46 6.25
CA GLU A 95 -9.84 1.02 5.16
C GLU A 95 -8.37 0.59 5.21
N ARG A 96 -7.94 -0.07 6.29
CA ARG A 96 -6.61 -0.65 6.47
C ARG A 96 -6.57 -2.14 6.11
N ASP A 97 -7.74 -2.79 6.09
CA ASP A 97 -7.84 -4.24 5.93
C ASP A 97 -7.54 -4.69 4.49
N TRP A 98 -6.26 -4.77 4.16
CA TRP A 98 -5.73 -5.31 2.90
C TRP A 98 -5.86 -6.84 2.84
N GLN A 99 -5.95 -7.52 3.99
CA GLN A 99 -6.16 -8.96 4.06
C GLN A 99 -7.54 -9.36 3.52
N GLU A 100 -8.55 -8.52 3.77
CA GLU A 100 -9.87 -8.68 3.14
C GLU A 100 -9.78 -8.75 1.63
N ILE A 101 -9.03 -7.82 1.03
CA ILE A 101 -8.89 -7.72 -0.42
C ILE A 101 -8.08 -8.89 -0.97
N LYS A 102 -7.02 -9.29 -0.27
CA LYS A 102 -6.25 -10.51 -0.59
C LYS A 102 -7.16 -11.74 -0.65
N ARG A 103 -8.05 -11.89 0.33
CA ARG A 103 -9.04 -12.98 0.40
C ARG A 103 -10.07 -12.89 -0.71
N LEU A 104 -10.61 -11.70 -1.00
CA LEU A 104 -11.57 -11.49 -2.10
C LEU A 104 -10.94 -11.79 -3.47
N ALA A 105 -9.64 -11.54 -3.62
CA ALA A 105 -8.87 -11.89 -4.81
C ALA A 105 -8.57 -13.41 -4.91
N GLY A 106 -8.83 -14.19 -3.85
CA GLY A 106 -8.54 -15.62 -3.81
C GLY A 106 -7.05 -15.94 -3.67
N ILE A 107 -6.25 -14.99 -3.17
CA ILE A 107 -4.81 -15.14 -2.95
C ILE A 107 -4.61 -15.69 -1.53
N VAL A 108 -3.93 -16.81 -1.41
CA VAL A 108 -3.67 -17.51 -0.13
C VAL A 108 -2.41 -16.98 0.52
#